data_AF-A0A1Y4SFE9-F1
#
_entry.id   AF-A0A1Y4SFE9-F1
#
_cell.length_a   1.000
_cell.length_b   1.000
_cell.length_c   1.000
_cell.angle_alpha   90.00
_cell.angle_beta   90.00
_cell.angle_gamma   90.00
#
_symmetry.space_group_name_H-M   'P 1'
#
loop_
_entity.id
_entity.type
_entity.pdbx_description
1 polymer ?
#
loop_
_entity_poly.entity_id
_entity_poly.type
_entity_poly.pdbx_seq_one_letter_code
_entity_poly.pdbx_strand_id
1 'polypeptide(L)' 'MTPIENNLDLRPSSIIGRLQLRNPIYASTTNYGHFGNSCFSWEQIDDTLIKSLKQLLVKHMV' A
#
# COMPACT_ATOMS: atom_id res chain seq x y z
N MET A 1 -4.02 -6.10 -18.76
CA MET A 1 -3.33 -5.44 -17.63
C MET A 1 -4.40 -4.99 -16.65
N THR A 2 -4.31 -5.42 -15.40
CA THR A 2 -5.33 -5.18 -14.37
C THR A 2 -5.25 -3.73 -13.84
N PRO A 3 -6.31 -3.18 -13.23
CA PRO A 3 -6.28 -1.86 -12.60
C PRO A 3 -5.16 -1.72 -11.56
N ILE A 4 -4.80 -2.81 -10.90
CA ILE A 4 -3.70 -2.89 -9.92
C ILE A 4 -2.36 -2.67 -10.62
N GLU A 5 -2.06 -3.45 -11.66
CA GLU A 5 -0.78 -3.38 -12.39
C GLU A 5 -0.51 -1.99 -13.01
N ASN A 6 -1.57 -1.24 -13.35
CA ASN A 6 -1.45 0.09 -13.94
C ASN A 6 -1.21 1.22 -12.92
N ASN A 7 -1.46 0.99 -11.63
CA ASN A 7 -1.46 2.06 -10.61
C ASN A 7 -0.53 1.78 -9.44
N LEU A 8 -0.12 0.52 -9.28
CA LEU A 8 0.77 0.10 -8.21
C LEU A 8 1.99 -0.56 -8.82
N ASP A 9 3.14 0.05 -8.57
CA ASP A 9 4.43 -0.56 -8.87
C ASP A 9 4.76 -1.61 -7.81
N LEU A 10 4.43 -2.86 -8.12
CA LEU A 10 4.63 -4.02 -7.25
C LEU A 10 6.06 -4.58 -7.29
N ARG A 11 7.01 -3.91 -7.96
CA ARG A 11 8.42 -4.33 -7.93
C ARG A 11 8.96 -4.25 -6.50
N PRO A 12 9.83 -5.19 -6.07
CA PRO A 12 10.37 -5.20 -4.70
C PRO A 12 10.98 -3.86 -4.25
N SER A 13 11.71 -3.19 -5.13
CA SER A 13 12.31 -1.88 -4.85
C SER A 13 11.28 -0.79 -4.56
N SER A 14 10.17 -0.77 -5.31
CA SER A 14 9.09 0.20 -5.12
C SER A 14 8.28 -0.09 -3.85
N ILE A 15 8.04 -1.36 -3.51
CA ILE A 15 7.41 -1.74 -2.24
C ILE A 15 8.27 -1.27 -1.06
N ILE A 16 9.58 -1.54 -1.09
CA ILE A 16 10.52 -1.10 -0.04
C ILE A 16 10.51 0.42 0.11
N GLY A 17 10.52 1.16 -1.00
CA GLY A 17 10.50 2.62 -0.99
C GLY A 17 9.19 3.19 -0.44
N ARG A 18 8.06 2.72 -0.97
CA ARG A 18 6.72 3.20 -0.59
C ARG A 18 6.40 2.94 0.88
N LEU A 19 6.79 1.78 1.39
CA LEU A 19 6.53 1.38 2.79
C LEU A 19 7.69 1.70 3.74
N GLN A 20 8.77 2.31 3.24
CA GLN A 20 9.98 2.65 4.02
C GLN A 20 10.57 1.46 4.82
N LEU A 21 10.63 0.29 4.20
CA LEU A 21 10.95 -0.98 4.88
C LEU A 21 12.42 -1.11 5.33
N ARG A 22 13.30 -0.16 5.00
CA ARG A 22 14.69 -0.16 5.48
C ARG A 22 14.85 0.44 6.89
N ASN A 23 13.76 0.95 7.47
CA ASN A 23 13.76 1.45 8.84
C ASN A 23 13.70 0.29 9.86
N PRO A 24 14.25 0.46 11.08
CA PRO A 24 14.24 -0.57 12.11
C PRO A 24 12.88 -0.66 12.83
N ILE A 25 11.83 -1.06 12.08
CA ILE A 25 10.42 -1.08 12.55
C ILE A 25 9.89 -2.48 12.92
N TYR A 26 10.69 -3.53 12.73
CA TYR A 26 10.22 -4.92 12.85
C TYR A 26 10.07 -5.43 14.28
N ALA A 27 10.77 -4.83 15.25
CA ALA A 27 10.61 -5.23 16.66
C ALA A 27 9.18 -4.99 17.17
N SER A 28 8.53 -3.91 16.72
CA SER A 28 7.14 -3.61 17.12
C SER A 28 6.10 -4.59 16.54
N THR A 29 6.44 -5.40 15.53
CA THR A 29 5.49 -6.34 14.92
C THR A 29 5.43 -7.69 15.64
N THR A 30 6.33 -7.96 16.60
CA THR A 30 6.47 -9.30 17.22
C THR A 30 5.36 -9.62 18.23
N ASN A 31 4.67 -8.60 18.74
CA ASN A 31 3.55 -8.75 19.65
C ASN A 31 2.25 -8.29 18.99
N TYR A 32 1.15 -8.99 19.31
CA TYR A 32 -0.21 -8.63 18.88
C TYR A 32 -0.45 -8.63 17.36
N GLY A 33 0.49 -9.18 16.57
CA GLY A 33 0.36 -9.37 15.12
C GLY A 33 0.95 -8.25 14.27
N HIS A 34 1.06 -8.52 12.97
CA HIS A 34 1.66 -7.59 12.00
C HIS A 34 0.66 -6.58 11.41
N PHE A 35 -0.64 -6.79 11.60
CA PHE A 35 -1.71 -6.00 11.00
C PHE A 35 -2.61 -5.38 12.06
N GLY A 36 -3.35 -4.32 11.68
CA GLY A 36 -4.30 -3.62 12.54
C GLY A 36 -3.67 -2.59 13.49
N ASN A 37 -2.36 -2.32 13.36
CA ASN A 37 -1.66 -1.30 14.12
C ASN A 37 -1.34 -0.10 13.23
N SER A 38 -2.01 1.03 13.47
CA SER A 38 -1.85 2.27 12.70
C SER A 38 -0.47 2.91 12.77
N CYS A 39 0.48 2.37 13.54
CA CYS A 39 1.87 2.78 13.51
C CYS A 39 2.65 2.17 12.33
N PHE A 40 2.13 1.15 11.65
CA PHE A 40 2.81 0.51 10.53
C PHE A 40 2.51 1.20 9.20
N SER A 41 3.53 1.28 8.34
CA SER A 41 3.43 1.98 7.05
C SER A 41 2.45 1.30 6.08
N TRP A 42 2.30 -0.02 6.16
CA TRP A 42 1.34 -0.77 5.33
C TRP A 42 -0.11 -0.67 5.82
N GLU A 43 -0.34 -0.16 7.02
CA GLU A 43 -1.68 0.16 7.53
C GLU A 43 -2.12 1.58 7.12
N GLN A 44 -1.20 2.39 6.58
CA GLN A 44 -1.54 3.74 6.13
C GLN A 44 -2.31 3.71 4.82
N ILE A 45 -3.46 4.36 4.84
CA ILE A 45 -4.32 4.49 3.67
C ILE A 45 -3.89 5.73 2.87
N ASP A 46 -3.52 5.53 1.60
CA ASP A 46 -3.19 6.60 0.67
C ASP A 46 -4.46 7.08 -0.07
N ASP A 47 -4.97 8.25 0.33
CA ASP A 47 -6.16 8.86 -0.29
C ASP A 47 -5.98 9.15 -1.79
N THR A 48 -4.75 9.42 -2.23
CA THR A 48 -4.45 9.65 -3.66
C THR A 48 -4.64 8.37 -4.45
N LEU A 49 -4.15 7.24 -3.91
CA LEU A 49 -4.34 5.92 -4.49
C LEU A 49 -5.83 5.51 -4.48
N ILE A 50 -6.56 5.78 -3.39
CA ILE A 50 -8.01 5.51 -3.35
C ILE A 50 -8.71 6.28 -4.48
N LYS A 51 -8.39 7.58 -4.63
CA LYS A 51 -9.00 8.42 -5.64
C LYS A 51 -8.72 7.90 -7.05
N SER A 52 -7.48 7.51 -7.36
CA SER A 52 -7.13 6.97 -8.68
C SER A 52 -7.85 5.65 -8.97
N LEU A 53 -7.90 4.73 -7.99
CA LEU A 53 -8.60 3.46 -8.13
C LEU A 53 -10.12 3.65 -8.32
N LYS A 54 -10.75 4.58 -7.57
CA LYS A 54 -12.16 4.94 -7.75
C LYS A 54 -12.44 5.49 -9.14
N GLN A 55 -11.57 6.38 -9.65
CA GLN A 55 -11.72 6.94 -11.00
C GLN A 55 -11.62 5.86 -12.09
N LEU A 56 -10.74 4.87 -11.91
CA LEU A 56 -10.61 3.75 -12.85
C LEU A 56 -11.84 2.86 -12.85
N LEU A 57 -12.40 2.54 -11.68
CA LEU A 57 -13.63 1.77 -11.60
C LEU A 57 -14.77 2.47 -12.36
N VAL A 58 -14.94 3.77 -12.17
CA VAL A 58 -15.94 4.56 -12.92
C VAL A 58 -15.68 4.53 -14.43
N LYS A 59 -14.42 4.67 -14.86
CA LYS A 59 -14.05 4.66 -16.29
C LYS A 59 -14.32 3.32 -16.99
N HIS A 60 -14.29 2.22 -16.25
CA HIS A 60 -14.46 0.86 -16.80
C HIS A 60 -15.86 0.26 -16.60
N MET A 61 -16.76 0.92 -15.86
CA MET A 61 -18.15 0.50 -15.66
C MET A 61 -19.17 1.29 -16.52
N VAL A 62 -18.68 2.05 -17.49
CA VAL A 62 -19.47 2.72 -18.55
C VAL A 62 -19.00 2.22 -19.91
#